data_AF-A0A3N5HBH4-F1
#
_entry.id   AF-A0A3N5HBH4-F1
#
_cell.length_a   1.000
_cell.length_b   1.000
_cell.length_c   1.000
_cell.angle_alpha   90.00
_cell.angle_beta   90.00
_cell.angle_gamma   90.00
#
_symmetry.space_group_name_H-M   'P 1'
#
loop_
_entity.id
_entity.type
_entity.pdbx_description
1 polymer ?
#
loop_
_entity_poly.entity_id
_entity_poly.type
_entity_poly.pdbx_seq_one_letter_code
_entity_poly.pdbx_strand_id
1 'polypeptide(L)' 'MSPSKPKFNVVAVKTVNEKDYFTRIGVAFPLEHGGFNVLLDALPTNARLLVLPERERTEPAE' A
#
# COMPACT_ATOMS: atom_id res chain seq x y z
N MET A 1 25.18 -1.56 7.75
CA MET A 1 23.78 -1.13 7.55
C MET A 1 22.93 -2.38 7.42
N SER A 2 22.08 -2.69 8.40
CA SER A 2 21.12 -3.79 8.26
C SER A 2 20.15 -3.47 7.11
N PRO A 3 19.80 -4.43 6.24
CA PRO A 3 18.81 -4.17 5.20
C PRO A 3 17.51 -3.72 5.89
N SER A 4 17.05 -2.51 5.58
CA SER A 4 15.80 -2.02 6.18
C SER A 4 14.71 -3.02 5.83
N LYS A 5 13.95 -3.50 6.83
CA LYS A 5 12.85 -4.46 6.61
C LYS A 5 12.02 -4.03 5.39
N PRO A 6 11.65 -4.96 4.48
CA PRO A 6 10.94 -4.62 3.26
C PRO A 6 9.65 -3.88 3.61
N LYS A 7 9.48 -2.70 3.02
CA LYS A 7 8.31 -1.83 3.22
C LYS A 7 7.36 -2.03 2.04
N PHE A 8 6.09 -2.24 2.36
CA PHE A 8 5.02 -2.37 1.38
C PHE A 8 4.14 -1.12 1.44
N ASN A 9 3.56 -0.73 0.32
CA ASN A 9 2.56 0.32 0.25
C ASN A 9 1.19 -0.24 0.62
N VAL A 10 0.44 0.53 1.39
CA VAL A 10 -0.96 0.23 1.70
C VAL A 10 -1.84 1.19 0.93
N VAL A 11 -2.76 0.63 0.15
CA VAL A 11 -3.59 1.39 -0.79
C VAL A 11 -5.06 1.08 -0.52
N ALA A 12 -5.87 2.13 -0.35
CA ALA A 12 -7.31 2.05 -0.41
C ALA A 12 -7.77 2.05 -1.88
N VAL A 13 -8.59 1.06 -2.24
CA VAL A 13 -9.20 0.94 -3.56
C VAL A 13 -10.69 1.19 -3.46
N LYS A 14 -11.16 2.24 -4.14
CA LYS A 14 -12.58 2.53 -4.30
C LYS A 14 -12.99 2.33 -5.75
N THR A 15 -14.03 1.56 -5.98
CA THR A 15 -14.60 1.36 -7.31
C THR A 15 -15.78 2.32 -7.49
N VAL A 16 -15.74 3.16 -8.51
CA VAL A 16 -16.79 4.12 -8.85
C VAL A 16 -17.06 4.02 -10.34
N ASN A 17 -18.31 3.72 -10.74
CA ASN A 17 -18.70 3.56 -12.14
C ASN A 17 -17.73 2.64 -12.91
N GLU A 18 -17.46 1.45 -12.36
CA GLU A 18 -16.57 0.42 -12.93
C GLU A 18 -15.09 0.83 -13.04
N LYS A 19 -14.70 1.99 -12.52
CA LYS A 19 -13.31 2.44 -12.45
C LYS A 19 -12.75 2.32 -11.05
N ASP A 20 -11.54 1.78 -10.93
CA ASP A 20 -10.83 1.64 -9.68
C ASP A 20 -9.92 2.86 -9.41
N TYR A 21 -10.09 3.46 -8.25
CA TYR A 21 -9.29 4.57 -7.75
C TYR A 21 -8.43 4.10 -6.59
N PHE A 22 -7.12 4.37 -6.70
CA PHE A 22 -6.10 3.89 -5.77
C PHE A 22 -5.55 5.09 -4.98
N THR A 23 -5.67 5.05 -3.65
CA THR A 23 -5.12 6.08 -2.76
C THR A 23 -4.16 5.43 -1.77
N ARG A 24 -2.89 5.84 -1.75
CA ARG A 24 -1.95 5.38 -0.72
C ARG A 24 -2.40 5.94 0.63
N ILE A 25 -2.52 5.07 1.62
CA ILE A 25 -3.00 5.41 2.97
C ILE A 25 -2.15 4.78 4.08
N GLY A 26 -0.90 4.46 3.78
CA GLY A 26 0.02 3.91 4.77
C GLY A 26 1.09 3.00 4.21
N VAL A 27 1.67 2.23 5.13
CA VAL A 27 2.73 1.25 4.88
C VAL A 27 2.48 -0.04 5.64
N ALA A 28 3.05 -1.13 5.14
CA ALA A 28 2.98 -2.44 5.79
C ALA A 28 4.35 -3.07 5.92
N PHE A 29 4.52 -3.84 7.00
CA PHE A 29 5.73 -4.58 7.34
C PHE A 29 5.38 -6.06 7.49
N PRO A 30 6.09 -6.98 6.83
CA PRO A 30 5.81 -8.40 6.98
C PRO A 30 6.19 -8.88 8.38
N LEU A 31 5.43 -9.84 8.88
CA LEU A 31 5.70 -10.56 10.13
C LEU A 31 6.54 -11.83 9.86
N GLU A 32 7.29 -12.26 10.86
CA GLU A 32 8.18 -13.44 10.77
C GLU A 32 7.42 -14.73 10.46
N HIS A 33 6.19 -14.86 10.97
CA HIS A 33 5.36 -16.06 10.81
C HIS A 33 4.19 -15.86 9.83
N GLY A 34 4.32 -14.87 8.93
CA GLY A 34 3.29 -14.55 7.93
C GLY A 34 2.30 -13.47 8.39
N GLY A 35 1.69 -12.80 7.42
CA GLY A 35 0.85 -11.63 7.64
C GLY A 35 1.63 -10.30 7.65
N PHE A 36 0.92 -9.20 7.90
CA PHE A 36 1.46 -7.85 7.83
C PHE A 36 1.00 -7.01 9.03
N ASN A 37 1.94 -6.26 9.62
CA ASN A 37 1.61 -5.11 10.45
C ASN A 37 1.40 -3.89 9.54
N VAL A 38 0.24 -3.27 9.63
CA VAL A 38 -0.15 -2.12 8.80
C VAL A 38 -0.18 -0.85 9.66
N LEU A 39 0.51 0.19 9.21
CA LEU A 39 0.43 1.54 9.78
C LEU A 39 -0.35 2.43 8.81
N LEU A 40 -1.55 2.86 9.22
CA LEU A 40 -2.43 3.72 8.43
C LEU A 40 -2.23 5.19 8.78
N ASP A 41 -2.21 6.05 7.76
CA ASP A 41 -2.29 7.50 7.92
C ASP A 41 -3.75 8.03 7.80
N ALA A 42 -4.65 7.20 7.25
CA ALA A 42 -6.06 7.49 7.08
C ALA A 42 -6.91 6.22 7.23
N LEU A 43 -8.16 6.38 7.70
CA LEU A 43 -9.11 5.28 7.85
C LEU A 43 -10.06 5.21 6.65
N PRO A 44 -9.95 4.18 5.79
CA PRO A 44 -10.90 4.01 4.68
C PRO A 44 -12.24 3.48 5.20
N THR A 45 -13.33 4.18 4.90
CA THR A 45 -14.68 3.80 5.37
C THR A 45 -15.44 2.86 4.44
N ASN A 46 -15.11 2.86 3.13
CA ASN A 46 -15.78 2.06 2.08
C ASN A 46 -14.79 1.71 0.97
N ALA A 47 -13.62 1.18 1.31
CA ALA A 47 -12.60 0.82 0.33
C ALA A 47 -12.04 -0.58 0.63
N ARG A 48 -11.52 -1.24 -0.41
CA ARG A 48 -10.69 -2.44 -0.24
C ARG A 48 -9.27 -2.01 0.11
N LEU A 49 -8.63 -2.69 1.06
CA LEU A 49 -7.22 -2.48 1.38
C LEU A 49 -6.35 -3.44 0.57
N LEU A 50 -5.34 -2.91 -0.11
CA LEU A 50 -4.30 -3.70 -0.78
C LEU A 50 -2.94 -3.41 -0.18
N VAL A 51 -2.16 -4.46 0.03
CA VAL A 51 -0.74 -4.39 0.40
C VAL A 51 0.07 -4.74 -0.83
N LEU A 52 0.85 -3.79 -1.34
CA LEU A 52 1.60 -3.93 -2.58
C LEU A 52 3.08 -3.69 -2.33
N PRO A 53 3.99 -4.38 -3.04
CA PRO A 53 5.40 -4.00 -3.04
C PRO A 53 5.55 -2.52 -3.39
N GLU A 54 6.57 -1.87 -2.82
CA GLU A 54 6.92 -0.53 -3.24
C GLU A 54 7.32 -0.58 -4.72
N ARG A 55 6.49 0.02 -5.59
CA ARG A 55 6.86 0.16 -7.00
C ARG A 55 8.03 1.13 -7.07
N GLU A 56 9.10 0.76 -7.75
CA GLU A 56 10.07 1.74 -8.22
C GLU A 56 9.30 2.79 -9.01
N ARG A 57 9.36 4.04 -8.55
CA ARG A 57 8.72 5.16 -9.23
C ARG A 57 9.42 5.31 -10.57
N THR A 58 8.89 4.71 -11.62
CA THR A 58 9.25 5.12 -12.98
C THR A 58 8.67 6.50 -13.15
N GLU A 59 9.51 7.52 -13.02
CA GLU A 59 9.14 8.88 -13.37
C GLU A 59 8.63 8.87 -14.82
N PRO A 60 7.47 9.48 -15.11
CA PRO A 60 7.03 9.58 -16.50
C PRO A 60 8.14 10.29 -17.27
N ALA A 61 8.67 9.64 -18.30
CA ALA A 61 9.58 10.28 -19.24
C ALA A 61 8.85 11.48 -19.85
N GLU A 62 9.45 12.66 -19.67
CA GLU A 62 8.98 13.94 -20.22
C GLU A 62 9.02 13.94 -21.76
#